data_AF-A0A7S0EKG0-F1
#
_entry.id   AF-A0A7S0EKG0-F1
#
_cell.length_a   1.000
_cell.length_b   1.000
_cell.length_c   1.000
_cell.angle_alpha   90.00
_cell.angle_beta   90.00
_cell.angle_gamma   90.00
#
_symmetry.space_group_name_H-M   'P 1'
#
loop_
_entity.id
_entity.type
_entity.pdbx_description
1 polymer ?
#
loop_
_entity_poly.entity_id
_entity_poly.type
_entity_poly.pdbx_seq_one_letter_code
_entity_poly.pdbx_strand_id
1 'polypeptide(L)'
;VFAPSPPPPSPPPPLTPGGALLTEVDLIVTFEGTVDTFDAANYTLHLAALLGVDPADITLNVTPASVLVAATIRVVGEAENVVASVQALAKNDSALSLAAGIPVEKIDPPTVSVRAVVAPSPPPPSPLPPPPSPSPPPPS
;
A
#
# COMPACT_ATOMS: atom_id res chain seq x y z
N VAL A 1 -22.77 -26.59 -11.97
CA VAL A 1 -23.13 -25.29 -11.38
C VAL A 1 -22.05 -24.30 -11.79
N PHE A 2 -22.33 -23.42 -12.74
CA PHE A 2 -21.37 -22.38 -13.14
C PHE A 2 -21.46 -21.26 -12.10
N ALA A 3 -20.38 -20.98 -11.37
CA ALA A 3 -20.32 -19.83 -10.48
C ALA A 3 -20.52 -18.54 -11.33
N PRO A 4 -21.32 -17.56 -10.87
CA PRO A 4 -21.45 -16.30 -11.57
C PRO A 4 -20.08 -15.60 -11.60
N SER A 5 -19.69 -15.08 -12.77
CA SER A 5 -18.49 -14.26 -12.90
C SER A 5 -18.55 -13.10 -11.91
N PRO A 6 -17.46 -12.78 -11.20
CA PRO A 6 -17.43 -11.62 -10.32
C PRO A 6 -17.75 -10.35 -11.12
N PRO A 7 -18.43 -9.36 -10.52
CA PRO A 7 -18.68 -8.09 -11.18
C PRO A 7 -17.35 -7.43 -11.60
N PRO A 8 -17.32 -6.70 -12.72
CA PRO A 8 -16.13 -5.96 -13.10
C PRO A 8 -15.75 -4.97 -11.97
N PRO A 9 -14.44 -4.74 -11.74
CA PRO A 9 -14.01 -3.77 -10.75
C PRO A 9 -14.60 -2.39 -11.06
N SER A 10 -15.05 -1.68 -10.03
CA SER A 10 -15.58 -0.33 -10.18
C SER A 10 -14.48 0.60 -10.73
N PRO A 11 -14.81 1.52 -11.65
CA PRO A 11 -13.83 2.48 -12.15
C PRO A 11 -13.29 3.33 -10.99
N PRO A 12 -11.99 3.68 -11.01
CA PRO A 12 -11.40 4.48 -9.96
C PRO A 12 -12.06 5.86 -9.88
N PRO A 13 -12.17 6.44 -8.67
CA PRO A 13 -12.71 7.79 -8.49
C PRO A 13 -11.86 8.82 -9.25
N PRO A 14 -12.48 9.89 -9.78
CA PRO A 14 -11.75 10.94 -10.50
C PRO A 14 -10.74 11.65 -9.58
N LEU A 15 -9.51 11.82 -10.08
CA LEU A 15 -8.43 12.49 -9.37
C LEU A 15 -8.58 14.02 -9.43
N THR A 16 -8.31 14.68 -8.31
CA THR A 16 -8.10 16.13 -8.27
C THR A 16 -6.72 16.48 -8.85
N PRO A 17 -6.51 17.71 -9.38
CA PRO A 17 -5.18 18.14 -9.80
C PRO A 17 -4.18 18.03 -8.64
N GLY A 18 -3.12 17.22 -8.84
CA GLY A 18 -2.12 16.91 -7.81
C GLY A 18 -2.50 15.76 -6.87
N GLY A 19 -3.71 15.22 -6.95
CA GLY A 19 -4.12 14.03 -6.20
C GLY A 19 -3.50 12.75 -6.75
N ALA A 20 -3.41 11.73 -5.90
CA ALA A 20 -2.90 10.41 -6.26
C ALA A 20 -3.92 9.31 -5.94
N LEU A 21 -3.81 8.16 -6.59
CA LEU A 21 -4.54 6.95 -6.18
C LEU A 21 -3.71 6.23 -5.13
N LEU A 22 -4.34 5.87 -4.02
CA LEU A 22 -3.81 4.96 -3.02
C LEU A 22 -4.52 3.62 -3.21
N THR A 23 -3.75 2.61 -3.58
CA THR A 23 -4.21 1.23 -3.64
C THR A 23 -3.78 0.52 -2.36
N GLU A 24 -4.74 -0.08 -1.68
CA GLU A 24 -4.52 -0.90 -0.50
C GLU A 24 -4.89 -2.34 -0.85
N VAL A 25 -3.98 -3.26 -0.59
CA VAL A 25 -4.18 -4.70 -0.80
C VAL A 25 -4.06 -5.39 0.56
N ASP A 26 -5.14 -6.06 0.96
CA ASP A 26 -5.19 -6.81 2.21
C ASP A 26 -5.06 -8.30 1.91
N LEU A 27 -4.03 -8.94 2.48
CA LEU A 27 -3.73 -10.36 2.35
C LEU A 27 -3.80 -10.99 3.73
N ILE A 28 -4.70 -11.96 3.90
CA ILE A 28 -4.87 -12.67 5.17
C ILE A 28 -4.40 -14.11 5.00
N VAL A 29 -3.44 -14.50 5.82
CA VAL A 29 -2.85 -15.85 5.83
C VAL A 29 -2.88 -16.40 7.25
N THR A 30 -3.37 -17.63 7.40
CA THR A 30 -3.32 -18.39 8.65
C THR A 30 -2.23 -19.44 8.54
N PHE A 31 -1.29 -19.44 9.48
CA PHE A 31 -0.21 -20.43 9.58
C PHE A 31 -0.46 -21.43 10.71
N GLU A 32 0.02 -22.66 10.54
CA GLU A 32 -0.02 -23.68 11.60
C GLU A 32 1.10 -23.44 12.62
N GLY A 33 0.79 -22.85 13.77
CA GLY A 33 1.79 -22.61 14.82
C GLY A 33 1.32 -21.63 15.89
N THR A 34 2.25 -21.13 16.69
CA THR A 34 2.03 -20.04 17.64
C THR A 34 2.73 -18.78 17.17
N VAL A 35 2.21 -17.62 17.59
CA VAL A 35 2.81 -16.31 17.24
C VAL A 35 4.24 -16.17 17.74
N ASP A 36 4.61 -16.95 18.75
CA ASP A 36 5.94 -17.00 19.33
C ASP A 36 7.01 -17.51 18.34
N THR A 37 6.62 -18.36 17.39
CA THR A 37 7.52 -18.89 16.35
C THR A 37 7.50 -18.09 15.06
N PHE A 38 6.61 -17.10 14.93
CA PHE A 38 6.42 -16.33 13.71
C PHE A 38 7.31 -15.08 13.68
N ASP A 39 8.28 -15.04 12.77
CA ASP A 39 9.14 -13.88 12.58
C ASP A 39 8.49 -12.87 11.62
N ALA A 40 7.73 -11.94 12.20
CA ALA A 40 7.04 -10.89 11.45
C ALA A 40 8.00 -9.98 10.65
N ALA A 41 9.21 -9.74 11.16
CA ALA A 41 10.18 -8.87 10.50
C ALA A 41 10.74 -9.54 9.23
N ASN A 42 11.10 -10.82 9.34
CA ASN A 42 11.61 -11.63 8.24
C ASN A 42 10.52 -11.89 7.19
N TYR A 43 9.29 -12.16 7.63
CA TYR A 43 8.14 -12.30 6.73
C TYR A 43 7.87 -11.00 5.96
N THR A 44 7.92 -9.84 6.63
CA THR A 44 7.76 -8.53 5.97
C THR A 44 8.81 -8.33 4.89
N LEU A 45 10.09 -8.62 5.18
CA LEU A 45 11.19 -8.46 4.23
C LEU A 45 11.04 -9.38 3.01
N HIS A 46 10.67 -10.64 3.21
CA HIS A 46 10.42 -11.57 2.13
C HIS A 46 9.20 -11.16 1.30
N LEU A 47 8.12 -10.73 1.95
CA LEU A 47 6.91 -10.25 1.27
C LEU A 47 7.20 -9.00 0.44
N ALA A 48 7.95 -8.05 0.99
CA ALA A 48 8.43 -6.86 0.28
C ALA A 48 9.25 -7.24 -0.96
N ALA A 49 10.20 -8.17 -0.82
CA ALA A 49 11.03 -8.65 -1.93
C ALA A 49 10.21 -9.37 -3.02
N LEU A 50 9.21 -10.16 -2.63
CA LEU A 50 8.33 -10.86 -3.57
C LEU A 50 7.42 -9.91 -4.35
N LEU A 51 6.95 -8.84 -3.70
CA LEU A 51 6.04 -7.86 -4.29
C LEU A 51 6.76 -6.69 -4.97
N GLY A 52 8.07 -6.54 -4.73
CA GLY A 52 8.86 -5.41 -5.23
C GLY A 52 8.44 -4.07 -4.61
N VAL A 53 7.92 -4.09 -3.37
CA VAL A 53 7.50 -2.89 -2.63
C VAL A 53 8.43 -2.64 -1.46
N ASP A 54 8.46 -1.41 -0.95
CA ASP A 54 9.22 -1.09 0.25
C ASP A 54 8.57 -1.75 1.49
N PRO A 55 9.37 -2.31 2.43
CA PRO A 55 8.83 -2.92 3.64
C PRO A 55 8.11 -1.89 4.53
N ALA A 56 8.38 -0.60 4.37
CA ALA A 56 7.69 0.49 5.07
C ALA A 56 6.22 0.65 4.61
N ASP A 57 5.88 0.16 3.41
CA ASP A 57 4.52 0.19 2.86
C ASP A 57 3.68 -1.03 3.26
N ILE A 58 4.28 -1.98 3.98
CA ILE A 58 3.63 -3.21 4.46
C ILE A 58 3.36 -3.09 5.96
N THR A 59 2.11 -3.24 6.35
CA THR A 59 1.70 -3.36 7.76
C THR A 59 1.25 -4.78 8.03
N LEU A 60 1.86 -5.45 9.02
CA LEU A 60 1.45 -6.78 9.46
C LEU A 60 0.70 -6.70 10.79
N ASN A 61 -0.42 -7.39 10.90
CA ASN A 61 -1.16 -7.59 12.14
C ASN A 61 -1.28 -9.10 12.42
N VAL A 62 -0.62 -9.56 13.50
CA VAL A 62 -0.52 -10.97 13.87
C VAL A 62 -1.44 -11.26 15.06
N THR A 63 -2.33 -12.26 14.93
CA THR A 63 -3.34 -12.58 15.95
C THR A 63 -3.14 -14.02 16.46
N PRO A 64 -3.22 -14.29 17.78
CA PRO A 64 -2.83 -15.59 18.36
C PRO A 64 -3.86 -16.73 18.30
N ALA A 65 -4.89 -16.67 17.45
CA ALA A 65 -5.98 -17.65 17.40
C ALA A 65 -5.82 -18.69 16.25
N SER A 66 -4.67 -19.37 16.17
CA SER A 66 -3.98 -19.74 14.92
C SER A 66 -3.34 -18.50 14.32
N VAL A 67 -2.08 -18.58 13.87
CA VAL A 67 -1.27 -17.39 13.50
C VAL A 67 -1.88 -16.74 12.27
N LEU A 68 -2.86 -15.87 12.51
CA LEU A 68 -3.55 -15.11 11.49
C LEU A 68 -2.76 -13.83 11.28
N VAL A 69 -2.11 -13.77 10.12
CA VAL A 69 -1.31 -12.66 9.66
C VAL A 69 -2.14 -11.91 8.63
N ALA A 70 -2.60 -10.72 9.01
CA ALA A 70 -3.17 -9.77 8.08
C ALA A 70 -2.08 -8.82 7.61
N ALA A 71 -1.71 -8.91 6.33
CA ALA A 71 -0.75 -8.05 5.67
C ALA A 71 -1.48 -7.02 4.83
N THR A 72 -1.34 -5.74 5.19
CA THR A 72 -1.90 -4.61 4.45
C THR A 72 -0.78 -3.92 3.69
N ILE A 73 -0.82 -3.98 2.35
CA ILE A 73 0.16 -3.36 1.45
C ILE A 73 -0.44 -2.09 0.87
N ARG A 74 0.25 -0.96 1.00
CA ARG A 74 -0.20 0.35 0.50
C ARG A 74 0.69 0.84 -0.63
N VAL A 75 0.12 1.17 -1.78
CA VAL A 75 0.86 1.64 -2.95
C VAL A 75 0.23 2.90 -3.49
N VAL A 76 1.03 3.95 -3.65
CA VAL A 76 0.59 5.21 -4.27
C VAL A 76 0.90 5.16 -5.77
N GLY A 77 -0.12 5.33 -6.62
CA GLY A 77 0.01 5.33 -8.07
C GLY A 77 -0.31 3.98 -8.73
N GLU A 78 0.53 3.56 -9.68
CA GLU A 78 0.35 2.35 -10.50
C GLU A 78 0.56 1.08 -9.65
N ALA A 79 -0.53 0.47 -9.17
CA ALA A 79 -0.47 -0.71 -8.29
C ALA A 79 -0.88 -2.03 -8.98
N GLU A 80 -1.20 -2.03 -10.28
CA GLU A 80 -1.70 -3.24 -10.97
C GLU A 80 -0.72 -4.42 -10.87
N ASN A 81 0.58 -4.16 -11.02
CA ASN A 81 1.61 -5.20 -10.92
C ASN A 81 1.72 -5.76 -9.49
N VAL A 82 1.57 -4.91 -8.47
CA VAL A 82 1.59 -5.32 -7.07
C VAL A 82 0.36 -6.17 -6.75
N VAL A 83 -0.82 -5.73 -7.20
CA VAL A 83 -2.07 -6.49 -7.06
C VAL A 83 -1.96 -7.87 -7.72
N ALA A 84 -1.45 -7.93 -8.96
CA ALA A 84 -1.23 -9.19 -9.66
C ALA A 84 -0.23 -10.10 -8.92
N SER A 85 0.84 -9.51 -8.38
CA SER A 85 1.86 -10.23 -7.61
C SER A 85 1.30 -10.78 -6.29
N VAL A 86 0.51 -10.00 -5.55
CA VAL A 86 -0.17 -10.46 -4.32
C VAL A 86 -1.16 -11.58 -4.65
N GLN A 87 -1.94 -11.45 -5.73
CA GLN A 87 -2.87 -12.50 -6.16
C GLN A 87 -2.14 -13.79 -6.60
N ALA A 88 -0.99 -13.68 -7.24
CA ALA A 88 -0.15 -14.82 -7.59
C ALA A 88 0.46 -15.46 -6.34
N LEU A 89 0.93 -14.65 -5.40
CA LEU A 89 1.51 -15.10 -4.14
C LEU A 89 0.48 -15.78 -3.23
N ALA A 90 -0.74 -15.25 -3.17
CA ALA A 90 -1.87 -15.87 -2.46
C ALA A 90 -2.29 -17.23 -3.02
N LYS A 91 -1.86 -17.57 -4.25
CA LYS A 91 -2.04 -18.90 -4.86
C LYS A 91 -0.80 -19.78 -4.72
N ASN A 92 0.24 -19.31 -4.04
CA ASN A 92 1.51 -19.99 -3.87
C ASN A 92 1.81 -20.20 -2.38
N ASP A 93 1.08 -21.14 -1.80
CA ASP A 93 1.23 -21.63 -0.43
C ASP A 93 2.67 -22.01 -0.07
N SER A 94 3.43 -22.58 -1.01
CA SER A 94 4.85 -22.91 -0.80
C SER A 94 5.73 -21.68 -0.57
N ALA A 95 5.54 -20.61 -1.36
CA ALA A 95 6.30 -19.37 -1.19
C ALA A 95 5.98 -18.67 0.13
N LEU A 96 4.70 -18.66 0.53
CA LEU A 96 4.25 -18.10 1.80
C LEU A 96 4.79 -18.91 2.99
N SER A 97 4.77 -20.24 2.89
CA SER A 97 5.31 -21.12 3.93
C SER A 97 6.82 -20.95 4.08
N LEU A 98 7.56 -20.80 2.96
CA LEU A 98 8.99 -20.52 2.97
C LEU A 98 9.32 -19.15 3.55
N ALA A 99 8.52 -18.13 3.22
CA ALA A 99 8.69 -16.77 3.74
C ALA A 99 8.45 -16.69 5.25
N ALA A 100 7.48 -17.44 5.76
CA ALA A 100 7.16 -17.49 7.19
C ALA A 100 7.99 -18.52 7.97
N GLY A 101 8.59 -19.49 7.27
CA GLY A 101 9.25 -20.65 7.89
C GLY A 101 8.28 -21.65 8.54
N ILE A 102 6.97 -21.49 8.34
CA ILE A 102 5.89 -22.25 8.98
C ILE A 102 4.90 -22.67 7.88
N PRO A 103 4.35 -23.91 7.91
CA PRO A 103 3.34 -24.32 6.95
C PRO A 103 2.08 -23.45 7.02
N VAL A 104 1.56 -23.08 5.85
CA VAL A 104 0.31 -22.36 5.71
C VAL A 104 -0.88 -23.30 5.95
N GLU A 105 -1.80 -22.89 6.82
CA GLU A 105 -3.05 -23.59 7.12
C GLU A 105 -4.17 -23.16 6.17
N LYS A 106 -4.30 -21.84 5.96
CA LYS A 106 -5.36 -21.25 5.14
C LYS A 106 -4.91 -19.91 4.56
N ILE A 107 -5.33 -19.63 3.34
CA ILE A 107 -5.14 -18.33 2.68
C ILE A 107 -6.52 -17.81 2.31
N ASP A 108 -6.85 -16.61 2.78
CA ASP A 108 -8.05 -15.91 2.35
C ASP A 108 -7.76 -15.10 1.08
N PRO A 109 -8.74 -14.98 0.16
CA PRO A 109 -8.53 -14.27 -1.10
C PRO A 109 -8.19 -12.80 -0.83
N PRO A 110 -7.13 -12.26 -1.46
CA PRO A 110 -6.68 -10.91 -1.21
C PRO A 110 -7.74 -9.90 -1.63
N THR A 111 -7.99 -8.90 -0.78
CA THR A 111 -8.95 -7.84 -1.04
C THR A 111 -8.22 -6.60 -1.54
N VAL A 112 -8.68 -6.02 -2.64
CA VAL A 112 -8.09 -4.81 -3.23
C VAL A 112 -9.04 -3.64 -3.06
N SER A 113 -8.55 -2.55 -2.49
CA SER A 113 -9.29 -1.30 -2.31
C SER A 113 -8.51 -0.13 -2.92
N VAL A 114 -9.15 0.68 -3.75
CA VAL A 114 -8.54 1.87 -4.34
C VAL A 114 -9.25 3.12 -3.81
N ARG A 115 -8.48 4.10 -3.34
CA ARG A 115 -8.99 5.38 -2.83
C ARG A 115 -8.20 6.54 -3.42
N ALA A 116 -8.88 7.63 -3.76
CA ALA A 116 -8.19 8.86 -4.14
C ALA A 116 -7.71 9.60 -2.89
N VAL A 117 -6.45 10.02 -2.87
CA VAL A 117 -5.88 10.92 -1.88
C VAL A 117 -5.70 12.32 -2.48
N VAL A 118 -6.11 13.33 -1.71
CA VAL A 118 -6.04 14.74 -2.14
C VAL A 118 -4.63 15.26 -1.90
N ALA A 119 -4.09 16.03 -2.86
CA ALA A 119 -2.82 16.72 -2.66
C ALA A 119 -2.91 17.73 -1.51
N PRO A 120 -1.83 17.95 -0.74
CA PRO A 120 -1.73 19.11 0.12
C PRO A 120 -1.90 20.40 -0.71
N SER A 121 -2.66 21.38 -0.20
CA SER A 121 -2.83 22.67 -0.86
C SER A 121 -1.47 23.34 -1.13
N PRO A 122 -1.26 23.96 -2.31
CA PRO A 122 -0.04 24.71 -2.58
C PRO A 122 0.13 25.85 -1.57
N PRO A 123 1.39 26.23 -1.22
CA PRO A 123 1.64 27.37 -0.35
C PRO A 123 1.08 28.66 -0.98
N PRO A 124 0.63 29.65 -0.17
CA PRO A 124 0.16 30.92 -0.69
C PRO A 124 1.28 31.64 -1.48
N PRO A 125 0.92 32.41 -2.54
CA PRO A 125 1.91 33.18 -3.30
C PRO A 125 2.64 34.17 -2.39
N SER A 126 3.96 34.29 -2.56
CA SER A 126 4.76 35.26 -1.81
C SER A 126 4.31 36.70 -2.10
N PRO A 127 4.32 37.60 -1.10
CA PRO A 127 4.00 39.00 -1.32
C PRO A 127 5.00 39.64 -2.28
N LEU A 128 4.51 40.51 -3.17
CA LEU A 128 5.34 41.28 -4.10
C LEU A 128 6.33 42.18 -3.32
N PRO A 129 7.57 42.36 -3.81
CA PRO A 129 8.51 43.30 -3.20
C PRO A 129 7.97 44.74 -3.25
N PRO A 130 8.29 45.59 -2.26
CA PRO A 130 7.86 46.98 -2.26
C PRO A 130 8.49 47.75 -3.44
N PRO A 131 7.80 48.78 -3.99
CA PRO A 131 8.35 49.60 -5.05
C PRO A 131 9.60 50.36 -4.58
N PRO A 132 10.54 50.68 -5.50
CA PRO A 132 11.73 51.46 -5.16
C PRO A 132 11.34 52.86 -4.66
N SER A 133 12.05 53.34 -3.64
CA SER A 133 11.85 54.69 -3.11
C SER A 133 12.21 55.76 -4.15
N PRO A 134 11.47 56.88 -4.20
CA PRO A 134 11.81 57.99 -5.10
C PRO A 134 13.18 58.57 -4.72
N SER A 135 13.97 58.92 -5.74
CA SER A 135 15.29 59.54 -5.54
C SER A 135 15.16 60.94 -4.93
N PRO A 136 16.07 61.35 -4.03
CA PRO A 136 16.08 62.70 -3.49
C PRO A 136 16.37 63.74 -4.58
N PRO A 137 15.86 64.98 -4.42
CA PRO A 137 16.13 66.06 -5.37
C PRO A 137 17.62 66.44 -5.36
N PRO A 138 18.16 66.94 -6.49
CA PRO A 138 19.55 67.39 -6.57
C PRO A 138 19.79 68.65 -5.71
N PRO A 139 21.00 68.81 -5.12
CA PRO A 139 21.35 70.01 -4.35
C PRO A 139 21.48 71.24 -5.28
N SER A 140 21.10 72.41 -4.76
CA SER A 140 21.30 73.74 -5.38
C SER A 140 22.57 74.41 -4.88
#